data_AF-A0A384JI04-F1
#
_entry.id   AF-A0A384JI04-F1
#
_cell.length_a   1.000
_cell.length_b   1.000
_cell.length_c   1.000
_cell.angle_alpha   90.00
_cell.angle_beta   90.00
_cell.angle_gamma   90.00
#
_symmetry.space_group_name_H-M   'P 1'
#
loop_
_entity.id
_entity.type
_entity.pdbx_description
1 polymer ?
#
loop_
_entity_poly.entity_id
_entity_poly.type
_entity_poly.pdbx_seq_one_letter_code
_entity_poly.pdbx_strand_id
1 'polypeptide(L)'
;MLTCPPTLYIRRPSPTTIEYTVSTRPPLARPLRILLILTHIIRVVLALAILLLLYTYYLTLLPPPSILSSLTIPPSILLRLQALSTLLSPLLLISISIALLLFLTLRPHTSESLLILRHLGLQISSSPKTYLSTTKTRFIPSQKIQDIYINEVFSNFEVRYVLVVVVEGEGELVVVFERLLPGRAVLERVWRGGRRGLFGGEERGGANGDANGGVNGGVGAKEILS
;
A
#
# COMPACT_ATOMS: atom_id res chain seq x y z
N MET A 1 9.80 -13.92 -5.72
CA MET A 1 8.96 -12.75 -5.34
C MET A 1 9.54 -11.52 -6.03
N LEU A 2 8.73 -10.80 -6.82
CA LEU A 2 9.17 -9.60 -7.56
C LEU A 2 9.12 -8.36 -6.65
N THR A 3 9.85 -8.40 -5.54
CA THR A 3 9.99 -7.26 -4.62
C THR A 3 11.31 -6.56 -4.91
N CYS A 4 11.23 -5.32 -5.38
CA CYS A 4 12.41 -4.47 -5.56
C CYS A 4 12.75 -3.77 -4.24
N PRO A 5 14.00 -3.28 -4.08
CA PRO A 5 14.34 -2.39 -2.98
C PRO A 5 13.34 -1.21 -2.92
N PRO A 6 13.00 -0.72 -1.71
CA PRO A 6 12.00 0.32 -1.53
C PRO A 6 12.41 1.57 -2.32
N THR A 7 11.61 1.93 -3.33
CA THR A 7 11.87 3.06 -4.21
C THR A 7 11.02 4.25 -3.77
N LEU A 8 11.66 5.42 -3.67
CA LEU A 8 11.01 6.69 -3.34
C LEU A 8 10.48 7.36 -4.60
N TYR A 9 9.19 7.71 -4.61
CA TYR A 9 8.55 8.55 -5.60
C TYR A 9 8.14 9.87 -4.96
N ILE A 10 8.53 10.98 -5.58
CA ILE A 10 8.19 12.33 -5.12
C ILE A 10 7.25 12.96 -6.14
N ARG A 11 6.10 13.43 -5.69
CA ARG A 11 5.12 14.15 -6.52
C ARG A 11 4.79 15.50 -5.88
N ARG A 12 4.68 16.54 -6.71
CA ARG A 12 4.33 17.91 -6.28
C ARG A 12 3.14 18.40 -7.10
N PRO A 13 1.90 18.05 -6.71
CA PRO A 13 0.71 18.46 -7.47
C PRO A 13 0.38 19.96 -7.32
N SER A 14 0.81 20.58 -6.23
CA SER A 14 0.61 22.01 -5.92
C SER A 14 1.90 22.58 -5.31
N PRO A 15 2.18 23.88 -5.42
CA PRO A 15 3.30 24.53 -4.73
C PRO A 15 3.28 24.31 -3.21
N THR A 16 2.10 24.06 -2.62
CA THR A 16 1.90 23.85 -1.17
C THR A 16 1.78 22.38 -0.78
N THR A 17 1.85 21.45 -1.74
CA THR A 17 1.61 20.03 -1.50
C THR A 17 2.75 19.19 -2.05
N ILE A 18 3.34 18.36 -1.17
CA ILE A 18 4.39 17.42 -1.54
C ILE A 18 3.99 16.03 -1.06
N GLU A 19 3.98 15.06 -1.97
CA GLU A 19 3.66 13.67 -1.69
C GLU A 19 4.93 12.82 -1.86
N TYR A 20 5.29 12.10 -0.79
CA TYR A 20 6.38 11.13 -0.76
C TYR A 20 5.77 9.74 -0.68
N THR A 21 5.91 8.95 -1.75
CA THR A 21 5.42 7.57 -1.78
C THR A 21 6.61 6.62 -1.82
N VAL A 22 6.71 5.74 -0.84
CA VAL A 22 7.67 4.63 -0.83
C VAL A 22 6.91 3.38 -1.26
N SER A 23 7.44 2.67 -2.25
CA SER A 23 6.81 1.45 -2.76
C SER A 23 7.86 0.39 -3.09
N THR A 24 7.51 -0.87 -2.83
CA THR A 24 8.27 -2.05 -3.28
C THR A 24 7.88 -2.48 -4.70
N ARG A 25 6.98 -1.73 -5.35
CA ARG A 25 6.59 -1.99 -6.74
C ARG A 25 7.76 -1.67 -7.67
N PRO A 26 8.16 -2.60 -8.55
CA PRO A 26 9.15 -2.29 -9.57
C PRO A 26 8.64 -1.15 -10.46
N PRO A 27 9.52 -0.36 -11.09
CA PRO A 27 9.12 0.66 -12.05
C PRO A 27 8.25 0.02 -13.13
N LEU A 28 7.04 0.55 -13.33
CA LEU A 28 5.99 -0.09 -14.13
C LEU A 28 6.32 -0.06 -15.64
N ALA A 29 7.28 -0.86 -16.08
CA ALA A 29 7.46 -1.22 -17.47
C ALA A 29 6.16 -1.88 -17.97
N ARG A 30 5.76 -1.60 -19.22
CA ARG A 30 4.57 -2.19 -19.85
C ARG A 30 4.43 -3.71 -19.66
N PRO A 31 5.49 -4.54 -19.85
CA PRO A 31 5.36 -5.99 -19.66
C PRO A 31 5.06 -6.37 -18.20
N LEU A 32 5.61 -5.65 -17.23
CA LEU A 32 5.34 -5.90 -15.81
C LEU A 32 3.89 -5.56 -15.45
N ARG A 33 3.31 -4.50 -16.04
CA ARG A 33 1.90 -4.17 -15.85
C ARG A 33 1.01 -5.31 -16.33
N ILE A 34 1.30 -5.84 -17.52
CA ILE A 34 0.57 -6.98 -18.11
C ILE A 34 0.70 -8.20 -17.19
N LEU A 35 1.90 -8.51 -16.70
CA LEU A 35 2.11 -9.62 -15.78
C LEU A 35 1.33 -9.45 -14.45
N LEU A 36 1.32 -8.24 -13.88
CA LEU A 36 0.56 -7.95 -12.66
C LEU A 36 -0.95 -8.05 -12.87
N ILE A 37 -1.45 -7.58 -14.02
CA ILE A 37 -2.87 -7.73 -14.38
C ILE A 37 -3.21 -9.20 -14.60
N LEU A 38 -2.37 -9.94 -15.33
CA LEU A 38 -2.54 -11.36 -15.60
C LEU A 38 -2.56 -12.18 -14.30
N THR A 39 -1.63 -11.93 -13.38
CA THR A 39 -1.61 -12.60 -12.07
C THR A 39 -2.84 -12.27 -11.24
N HIS A 40 -3.37 -11.05 -11.32
CA HIS A 40 -4.65 -10.70 -10.68
C HIS A 40 -5.83 -11.44 -11.32
N ILE A 41 -5.91 -11.48 -12.66
CA ILE A 41 -6.95 -12.23 -13.39
C ILE A 41 -6.91 -13.71 -13.02
N ILE A 42 -5.72 -14.33 -13.00
CA ILE A 42 -5.55 -15.73 -12.59
C ILE A 42 -6.07 -15.96 -11.17
N ARG A 43 -5.79 -15.05 -10.23
CA ARG A 43 -6.34 -15.14 -8.87
C ARG A 43 -7.86 -15.05 -8.85
N VAL A 44 -8.46 -14.12 -9.60
CA VAL A 44 -9.93 -13.97 -9.66
C VAL A 44 -10.58 -15.21 -10.27
N VAL A 45 -10.03 -15.75 -11.36
CA VAL A 45 -10.52 -16.98 -11.99
C VAL A 45 -10.43 -18.17 -11.03
N LEU A 46 -9.31 -18.29 -10.30
CA LEU A 46 -9.14 -19.34 -9.31
C LEU A 46 -10.13 -19.21 -8.14
N ALA A 47 -10.37 -17.99 -7.64
CA ALA A 47 -11.38 -17.74 -6.61
C ALA A 47 -12.79 -18.12 -7.08
N LEU A 48 -13.15 -17.76 -8.32
CA LEU A 48 -14.43 -18.11 -8.92
C LEU A 48 -14.57 -19.63 -9.07
N ALA A 49 -13.52 -20.32 -9.52
CA ALA A 49 -13.51 -21.78 -9.64
C ALA A 49 -13.73 -22.48 -8.29
N ILE A 50 -13.11 -21.98 -7.20
CA ILE A 50 -13.33 -22.51 -5.83
C ILE A 50 -14.78 -22.29 -5.39
N LEU A 51 -15.33 -21.09 -5.65
CA LEU A 51 -16.72 -20.77 -5.30
C LEU A 51 -17.71 -21.63 -6.10
N LEU A 52 -17.44 -21.87 -7.39
CA LEU A 52 -18.24 -22.76 -8.22
C LEU A 52 -18.20 -24.20 -7.71
N LEU A 53 -17.02 -24.69 -7.31
CA LEU A 53 -16.87 -26.01 -6.72
C LEU A 53 -17.68 -26.14 -5.42
N LEU A 54 -17.59 -25.15 -4.52
CA LEU A 54 -18.38 -25.11 -3.29
C LEU A 54 -19.89 -25.05 -3.58
N TYR A 55 -20.31 -24.32 -4.62
CA TYR A 55 -21.71 -24.27 -5.05
C TYR A 55 -22.20 -25.62 -5.60
N THR A 56 -21.41 -26.30 -6.43
CA THR A 56 -21.76 -27.65 -6.90
C THR A 56 -21.86 -28.65 -5.75
N TYR A 57 -20.99 -28.54 -4.75
CA TYR A 57 -21.08 -29.34 -3.53
C TYR A 57 -22.37 -29.02 -2.75
N TYR A 58 -22.71 -27.74 -2.58
CA TYR A 58 -23.97 -27.33 -1.95
C TYR A 58 -25.19 -27.95 -2.65
N LEU A 59 -25.23 -27.98 -3.99
CA LEU A 59 -26.33 -28.57 -4.75
C LEU A 59 -26.49 -30.09 -4.55
N THR A 60 -25.45 -30.80 -4.12
CA THR A 60 -25.57 -32.22 -3.75
C THR A 60 -26.28 -32.43 -2.41
N LEU A 61 -26.28 -31.41 -1.56
CA LEU A 61 -26.86 -31.46 -0.21
C LEU A 61 -28.26 -30.82 -0.17
N LEU A 62 -28.44 -29.68 -0.83
CA LEU A 62 -29.65 -28.86 -0.78
C LEU A 62 -30.12 -28.46 -2.19
N PRO A 63 -31.44 -28.25 -2.37
CA PRO A 63 -31.96 -27.71 -3.62
C PRO A 63 -31.45 -26.27 -3.88
N PRO A 64 -31.38 -25.84 -5.15
CA PRO A 64 -30.87 -24.52 -5.51
C PRO A 64 -31.74 -23.41 -4.89
N PRO A 65 -31.13 -22.35 -4.31
CA PRO A 65 -31.89 -21.22 -3.80
C PRO A 65 -32.57 -20.48 -4.96
N SER A 66 -33.78 -19.97 -4.74
CA SER A 66 -34.62 -19.32 -5.75
C SER A 66 -33.90 -18.21 -6.52
N ILE A 67 -32.97 -17.51 -5.85
CA ILE A 67 -32.18 -16.39 -6.38
C ILE A 67 -31.18 -16.84 -7.46
N LEU A 68 -30.65 -18.07 -7.37
CA LEU A 68 -29.63 -18.60 -8.28
C LEU A 68 -30.20 -19.66 -9.24
N SER A 69 -31.51 -19.85 -9.25
CA SER A 69 -32.20 -20.83 -10.11
C SER A 69 -32.00 -20.58 -11.61
N SER A 70 -31.71 -19.33 -12.01
CA SER A 70 -31.41 -18.95 -13.40
C SER A 70 -29.97 -19.23 -13.83
N LEU A 71 -29.08 -19.65 -12.93
CA LEU A 71 -27.68 -19.91 -13.26
C LEU A 71 -27.53 -21.27 -13.93
N THR A 72 -27.62 -21.31 -15.25
CA THR A 72 -27.48 -22.55 -16.04
C THR A 72 -26.01 -22.95 -16.17
N ILE A 73 -25.59 -23.95 -15.39
CA ILE A 73 -24.27 -24.58 -15.52
C ILE A 73 -24.39 -25.72 -16.54
N PRO A 74 -23.52 -25.80 -17.56
CA PRO A 74 -23.58 -26.90 -18.52
C PRO A 74 -23.35 -28.25 -17.83
N PRO A 75 -24.12 -29.30 -18.20
CA PRO A 75 -24.15 -30.56 -17.45
C PRO A 75 -22.81 -31.31 -17.47
N SER A 76 -22.02 -31.14 -18.53
CA SER A 76 -20.68 -31.71 -18.65
C SER A 76 -19.69 -31.17 -17.62
N ILE A 77 -19.82 -29.90 -17.26
CA ILE A 77 -18.99 -29.25 -16.24
C ILE A 77 -19.46 -29.66 -14.85
N LEU A 78 -20.77 -29.64 -14.62
CA LEU A 78 -21.38 -30.04 -13.35
C LEU A 78 -20.93 -31.45 -12.92
N LEU A 79 -21.01 -32.43 -13.82
CA LEU A 79 -20.65 -33.81 -13.53
C LEU A 79 -19.16 -33.97 -13.17
N ARG A 80 -18.28 -33.23 -13.85
CA ARG A 80 -16.83 -33.26 -13.58
C ARG A 80 -16.48 -32.63 -12.22
N LEU A 81 -17.08 -31.49 -11.88
CA LEU A 81 -16.84 -30.85 -10.58
C LEU A 81 -17.42 -31.67 -9.42
N GLN A 82 -18.58 -32.28 -9.61
CA GLN A 82 -19.19 -33.14 -8.61
C GLN A 82 -18.33 -34.39 -8.36
N ALA A 83 -17.83 -35.04 -9.42
CA ALA A 83 -16.89 -36.15 -9.30
C ALA A 83 -15.62 -35.75 -8.55
N LEU A 84 -15.07 -34.56 -8.83
CA LEU A 84 -13.89 -34.04 -8.13
C LEU A 84 -14.18 -33.76 -6.64
N SER A 85 -15.35 -33.22 -6.31
CA SER A 85 -15.76 -32.94 -4.93
C SER A 85 -15.92 -34.21 -4.10
N THR A 86 -16.32 -35.33 -4.72
CA THR A 86 -16.50 -36.62 -4.01
C THR A 86 -15.19 -37.31 -3.64
N LEU A 87 -14.05 -36.87 -4.20
CA LEU A 87 -12.73 -37.44 -3.88
C LEU A 87 -12.16 -36.93 -2.55
N LEU A 88 -12.68 -35.83 -2.00
CA LEU A 88 -12.21 -35.21 -0.77
C LEU A 88 -13.25 -35.32 0.35
N SER A 89 -12.77 -35.47 1.59
CA SER A 89 -13.63 -35.33 2.77
C SER A 89 -14.25 -33.93 2.81
N PRO A 90 -15.56 -33.80 3.09
CA PRO A 90 -16.27 -32.53 2.98
C PRO A 90 -15.75 -31.45 3.94
N LEU A 91 -15.29 -31.82 5.13
CA LEU A 91 -14.68 -30.86 6.07
C LEU A 91 -13.35 -30.32 5.55
N LEU A 92 -12.56 -31.19 4.91
CA LEU A 92 -11.25 -30.84 4.37
C LEU A 92 -11.41 -29.95 3.12
N LEU A 93 -12.42 -30.23 2.29
CA LEU A 93 -12.79 -29.40 1.14
C LEU A 93 -13.14 -27.97 1.56
N ILE A 94 -13.97 -27.81 2.59
CA ILE A 94 -14.36 -26.48 3.12
C ILE A 94 -13.13 -25.76 3.71
N SER A 95 -12.34 -26.44 4.54
CA SER A 95 -11.17 -25.85 5.19
C SER A 95 -10.12 -25.36 4.17
N ILE A 96 -9.81 -26.19 3.16
CA ILE A 96 -8.87 -25.83 2.09
C ILE A 96 -9.43 -24.69 1.24
N SER A 97 -10.73 -24.70 0.94
CA SER A 97 -11.37 -23.64 0.14
C SER A 97 -11.30 -22.29 0.86
N ILE A 98 -11.58 -22.26 2.15
CA ILE A 98 -11.47 -21.04 2.97
C ILE A 98 -10.02 -20.57 3.04
N ALA A 99 -9.07 -21.47 3.33
CA ALA A 99 -7.65 -21.14 3.39
C ALA A 99 -7.13 -20.58 2.07
N LEU A 100 -7.53 -21.18 0.95
CA LEU A 100 -7.13 -20.76 -0.40
C LEU A 100 -7.76 -19.41 -0.76
N LEU A 101 -9.05 -19.20 -0.49
CA LEU A 101 -9.71 -17.90 -0.69
C LEU A 101 -9.04 -16.79 0.14
N LEU A 102 -8.73 -17.06 1.41
CA LEU A 102 -8.01 -16.11 2.26
C LEU A 102 -6.61 -15.83 1.72
N PHE A 103 -5.88 -16.86 1.28
CA PHE A 103 -4.56 -16.71 0.67
C PHE A 103 -4.61 -15.85 -0.61
N LEU A 104 -5.62 -16.04 -1.45
CA LEU A 104 -5.82 -15.26 -2.68
C LEU A 104 -6.07 -13.77 -2.38
N THR A 105 -6.72 -13.45 -1.26
CA THR A 105 -6.97 -12.06 -0.82
C THR A 105 -5.74 -11.35 -0.25
N LEU A 106 -4.63 -12.05 0.00
CA LEU A 106 -3.41 -11.42 0.50
C LEU A 106 -2.74 -10.56 -0.57
N ARG A 107 -2.42 -9.32 -0.20
CA ARG A 107 -1.79 -8.33 -1.06
C ARG A 107 -0.26 -8.50 -1.02
N PRO A 108 0.39 -8.82 -2.16
CA PRO A 108 1.84 -9.01 -2.19
C PRO A 108 2.66 -7.71 -2.22
N HIS A 109 2.01 -6.55 -2.42
CA HIS A 109 2.68 -5.26 -2.55
C HIS A 109 2.31 -4.33 -1.40
N THR A 110 3.35 -3.77 -0.79
CA THR A 110 3.25 -2.73 0.24
C THR A 110 3.62 -1.38 -0.36
N SER A 111 2.87 -0.35 -0.01
CA SER A 111 3.11 1.03 -0.41
C SER A 111 2.67 1.94 0.72
N GLU A 112 3.54 2.85 1.11
CA GLU A 112 3.31 3.80 2.18
C GLU A 112 3.60 5.19 1.64
N SER A 113 2.74 6.15 1.96
CA SER A 113 2.85 7.50 1.47
C SER A 113 2.70 8.50 2.60
N LEU A 114 3.59 9.49 2.62
CA LEU A 114 3.52 10.67 3.45
C LEU A 114 3.20 11.87 2.57
N LEU A 115 2.05 12.47 2.81
CA LEU A 115 1.58 13.65 2.10
C LEU A 115 1.70 14.84 3.05
N ILE A 116 2.40 15.87 2.59
CA ILE A 116 2.70 17.09 3.32
C ILE A 116 1.87 18.21 2.74
N LEU A 117 1.06 18.84 3.58
CA LEU A 117 0.26 20.01 3.25
C LEU A 117 0.81 21.19 4.04
N ARG A 118 1.41 22.14 3.33
CA ARG A 118 2.00 23.34 3.91
C ARG A 118 0.93 24.09 4.72
N HIS A 119 1.20 24.37 6.00
CA HIS A 119 0.31 25.02 6.97
C HIS A 119 -0.95 24.24 7.37
N LEU A 120 -1.15 23.00 6.90
CA LEU A 120 -2.28 22.18 7.33
C LEU A 120 -1.80 21.01 8.19
N GLY A 121 -0.81 20.27 7.73
CA GLY A 121 -0.29 19.12 8.45
C GLY A 121 0.25 18.00 7.58
N LEU A 122 0.37 16.83 8.19
CA LEU A 122 0.85 15.61 7.56
C LEU A 122 -0.28 14.59 7.46
N GLN A 123 -0.37 13.92 6.31
CA GLN A 123 -1.20 12.75 6.14
C GLN A 123 -0.33 11.54 5.85
N ILE A 124 -0.41 10.56 6.74
CA ILE A 124 0.26 9.27 6.58
C ILE A 124 -0.78 8.28 6.05
N SER A 125 -0.46 7.61 4.94
CA SER A 125 -1.31 6.55 4.39
C SER A 125 -0.50 5.27 4.23
N SER A 126 -0.98 4.17 4.81
CA SER A 126 -0.33 2.86 4.72
C SER A 126 -1.24 1.83 4.05
N SER A 127 -0.65 1.08 3.11
CA SER A 127 -1.38 0.03 2.40
C SER A 127 -1.67 -1.19 3.30
N PRO A 128 -2.90 -1.74 3.23
CA PRO A 128 -3.29 -2.90 4.02
C PRO A 128 -2.63 -4.19 3.49
N LYS A 129 -2.54 -5.21 4.36
CA LYS A 129 -2.00 -6.54 4.04
C LYS A 129 -2.94 -7.38 3.15
N THR A 130 -4.22 -7.04 3.14
CA THR A 130 -5.27 -7.81 2.44
C THR A 130 -6.04 -6.87 1.52
N TYR A 131 -6.45 -7.35 0.34
CA TYR A 131 -7.25 -6.57 -0.62
C TYR A 131 -8.63 -6.16 -0.09
N LEU A 132 -9.17 -6.90 0.88
CA LEU A 132 -10.47 -6.62 1.51
C LEU A 132 -10.41 -5.55 2.61
N SER A 133 -9.21 -5.16 3.03
CA SER A 133 -9.03 -4.20 4.12
C SER A 133 -8.85 -2.79 3.55
N THR A 134 -9.35 -1.79 4.28
CA THR A 134 -9.27 -0.39 3.91
C THR A 134 -7.87 0.17 4.17
N THR A 135 -7.45 1.14 3.35
CA THR A 135 -6.19 1.87 3.56
C THR A 135 -6.27 2.66 4.86
N LYS A 136 -5.29 2.49 5.75
CA LYS A 136 -5.20 3.24 7.02
C LYS A 136 -4.63 4.62 6.70
N THR A 137 -5.44 5.65 6.88
CA THR A 137 -5.03 7.05 6.70
C THR A 137 -5.10 7.78 8.03
N ARG A 138 -4.02 8.43 8.44
CA ARG A 138 -3.93 9.22 9.66
C ARG A 138 -3.50 10.63 9.29
N PHE A 139 -4.32 11.61 9.64
CA PHE A 139 -3.99 13.02 9.47
C PHE A 139 -3.55 13.62 10.80
N ILE A 140 -2.46 14.37 10.79
CA ILE A 140 -1.86 15.03 11.94
C ILE A 140 -1.78 16.52 11.61
N PRO A 141 -2.58 17.38 12.28
CA PRO A 141 -2.53 18.82 12.07
C PRO A 141 -1.15 19.41 12.40
N SER A 142 -0.69 20.40 11.64
CA SER A 142 0.63 21.01 11.83
C SER A 142 0.81 21.64 13.22
N GLN A 143 -0.26 22.16 13.81
CA GLN A 143 -0.26 22.76 15.15
C GLN A 143 0.15 21.76 16.25
N LYS A 144 -0.13 20.47 16.04
CA LYS A 144 0.22 19.42 17.01
C LYS A 144 1.59 18.81 16.75
N ILE A 145 2.27 19.18 15.66
CA ILE A 145 3.56 18.61 15.32
C ILE A 145 4.64 19.44 16.00
N GLN A 146 5.40 18.83 16.90
CA GLN A 146 6.54 19.49 17.52
C GLN A 146 7.75 19.45 16.59
N ASP A 147 8.15 18.25 16.16
CA ASP A 147 9.24 18.06 15.20
C ASP A 147 9.16 16.66 14.56
N ILE A 148 9.97 16.45 13.52
CA ILE A 148 10.17 15.17 12.85
C ILE A 148 11.62 14.73 13.05
N TYR A 149 11.81 13.49 13.48
CA TYR A 149 13.12 12.89 13.72
C TYR A 149 13.34 11.62 12.91
N ILE A 150 14.61 11.34 12.62
CA ILE A 150 15.04 10.03 12.17
C ILE A 150 15.64 9.33 13.39
N ASN A 151 14.99 8.25 13.84
CA ASN A 151 15.46 7.44 14.94
C ASN A 151 16.11 6.15 14.44
N GLU A 152 17.10 5.66 15.17
CA GLU A 152 17.71 4.35 14.96
C GLU A 152 17.03 3.35 15.89
N VAL A 153 16.57 2.23 15.34
CA VAL A 153 15.88 1.18 16.08
C VAL A 153 16.59 -0.14 15.81
N PHE A 154 16.85 -0.90 16.87
CA PHE A 154 17.40 -2.24 16.78
C PHE A 154 16.27 -3.24 16.50
N SER A 155 16.34 -3.96 15.39
CA SER A 155 15.37 -5.00 15.03
C SER A 155 16.11 -6.22 14.47
N ASN A 156 15.88 -7.41 15.01
CA ASN A 156 16.49 -8.66 14.55
C ASN A 156 18.03 -8.60 14.39
N PHE A 157 18.73 -7.93 15.32
CA PHE A 157 20.19 -7.69 15.26
C PHE A 157 20.66 -6.79 14.10
N GLU A 158 19.74 -6.09 13.45
CA GLU A 158 20.01 -5.07 12.42
C GLU A 158 19.64 -3.69 12.96
N VAL A 159 20.45 -2.67 12.64
CA VAL A 159 20.10 -1.27 12.90
C VAL A 159 19.26 -0.76 11.75
N ARG A 160 18.01 -0.38 12.04
CA ARG A 160 17.07 0.18 11.06
C ARG A 160 16.75 1.63 11.40
N TYR A 161 16.69 2.44 10.36
CA TYR A 161 16.31 3.85 10.48
C TYR A 161 14.79 3.98 10.34
N VAL A 162 14.18 4.80 11.18
CA VAL A 162 12.73 5.04 11.21
C VAL A 162 12.45 6.53 11.27
N LEU A 163 11.56 7.02 10.40
CA LEU A 163 11.08 8.40 10.47
C LEU A 163 9.90 8.47 11.43
N VAL A 164 10.04 9.33 12.44
CA VAL A 164 9.12 9.49 13.55
C VAL A 164 8.64 10.93 13.62
N VAL A 165 7.36 11.13 13.89
CA VAL A 165 6.74 12.43 14.14
C VAL A 165 6.39 12.52 15.62
N VAL A 166 6.85 13.58 16.28
CA VAL A 166 6.47 13.89 17.67
C VAL A 166 5.22 14.75 17.64
N VAL A 167 4.16 14.24 18.28
CA VAL A 167 2.85 14.89 18.32
C VAL A 167 2.55 15.34 19.75
N GLU A 168 2.18 16.61 19.91
CA GLU A 168 1.75 17.15 21.19
C GLU A 168 0.45 16.50 21.65
N GLY A 169 0.44 16.03 22.91
CA GLY A 169 -0.71 15.36 23.51
C GLY A 169 -0.81 13.86 23.23
N GLU A 170 0.14 13.27 22.49
CA GLU A 170 0.27 11.82 22.32
C GLU A 170 1.53 11.32 23.04
N GLY A 171 1.38 10.34 23.93
CA GLY A 171 2.51 9.73 24.64
C GLY A 171 3.32 8.74 23.79
N GLU A 172 2.86 8.44 22.57
CA GLU A 172 3.49 7.50 21.65
C GLU A 172 4.01 8.23 20.41
N LEU A 173 5.20 7.84 19.99
CA LEU A 173 5.87 8.34 18.79
C LEU A 173 5.22 7.77 17.53
N VAL A 174 4.76 8.63 16.63
CA VAL A 174 4.11 8.18 15.39
C VAL A 174 5.14 7.86 14.32
N VAL A 175 5.24 6.58 13.95
CA VAL A 175 6.09 6.13 12.85
C VAL A 175 5.41 6.41 11.51
N VAL A 176 6.12 7.08 10.60
CA VAL A 176 5.61 7.42 9.26
C VAL A 176 5.51 6.18 8.36
N PHE A 177 6.58 5.40 8.32
CA PHE A 177 6.73 4.23 7.44
C PHE A 177 6.74 2.97 8.29
N GLU A 178 5.56 2.53 8.75
CA GLU A 178 5.40 1.42 9.69
C GLU A 178 5.97 0.09 9.14
N ARG A 179 5.81 -0.18 7.84
CA ARG A 179 6.10 -1.50 7.25
C ARG A 179 7.30 -1.51 6.32
N LEU A 180 7.51 -0.45 5.56
CA LEU A 180 8.54 -0.45 4.50
C LEU A 180 9.94 -0.16 5.04
N LEU A 181 10.04 0.54 6.18
CA LEU A 181 11.30 0.86 6.88
C LEU A 181 12.44 1.17 5.89
N PRO A 182 12.28 2.20 5.03
CA PRO A 182 13.24 2.45 3.96
C PRO A 182 14.59 2.88 4.54
N GLY A 183 15.67 2.67 3.78
CA GLY A 183 17.03 3.01 4.23
C GLY A 183 17.23 4.50 4.51
N ARG A 184 18.30 4.82 5.25
CA ARG A 184 18.64 6.17 5.72
C ARG A 184 18.60 7.24 4.62
N ALA A 185 19.18 6.99 3.45
CA ALA A 185 19.24 7.96 2.37
C ALA A 185 17.85 8.41 1.89
N VAL A 186 16.88 7.49 1.87
CA VAL A 186 15.50 7.77 1.49
C VAL A 186 14.82 8.60 2.59
N LEU A 187 14.97 8.18 3.85
CA LEU A 187 14.38 8.87 5.01
C LEU A 187 14.94 10.29 5.15
N GLU A 188 16.23 10.49 4.94
CA GLU A 188 16.86 11.80 5.00
C GLU A 188 16.30 12.75 3.94
N ARG A 189 16.05 12.26 2.73
CA ARG A 189 15.44 13.06 1.66
C ARG A 189 13.99 13.44 1.99
N VAL A 190 13.23 12.52 2.59
CA VAL A 190 11.86 12.78 3.06
C VAL A 190 11.87 13.75 4.24
N TRP A 191 12.76 13.57 5.21
CA TRP A 191 12.91 14.43 6.39
C TRP A 191 13.27 15.86 6.02
N ARG A 192 14.32 16.08 5.20
CA ARG A 192 14.68 17.41 4.69
C ARG A 192 13.53 18.04 3.91
N GLY A 193 12.78 17.22 3.18
CA GLY A 193 11.56 17.61 2.48
C GLY A 193 10.45 18.08 3.42
N GLY A 194 10.14 17.28 4.43
CA GLY A 194 9.07 17.54 5.38
C GLY A 194 9.37 18.68 6.34
N ARG A 195 10.60 18.80 6.82
CA ARG A 195 11.01 19.94 7.64
C ARG A 195 10.85 21.26 6.88
N ARG A 196 11.27 21.31 5.62
CA ARG A 196 11.03 22.50 4.75
C ARG A 196 9.55 22.73 4.45
N GLY A 197 8.77 21.67 4.27
CA GLY A 197 7.33 21.77 3.98
C GLY A 197 6.49 22.23 5.18
N LEU A 198 6.90 21.88 6.40
CA LEU A 198 6.19 22.26 7.63
C LEU A 198 6.70 23.59 8.21
N PHE A 199 8.01 23.76 8.31
CA PHE A 199 8.64 24.88 9.02
C PHE A 199 9.27 25.93 8.09
N GLY A 200 9.50 25.61 6.81
CA GLY A 200 10.18 26.50 5.86
C GLY A 200 9.38 27.75 5.44
N GLY A 201 8.26 28.04 6.10
CA GLY A 201 7.54 29.30 5.99
C GLY A 201 7.96 30.37 7.00
N GLU A 202 8.65 30.00 8.09
CA GLU A 202 8.98 30.92 9.19
C GLU A 202 10.38 31.54 9.09
N GLU A 203 11.31 30.98 8.31
CA GLU A 203 12.69 31.49 8.21
C GLU A 203 12.86 32.79 7.38
N ARG A 204 11.79 33.57 7.16
CA ARG A 204 11.85 34.90 6.51
C ARG A 204 11.32 36.03 7.39
N GLY A 205 11.55 35.95 8.70
CA GLY A 205 11.27 37.02 9.66
C GLY A 205 12.51 37.75 10.20
N GLY A 206 13.71 37.50 9.68
CA GLY A 206 14.94 38.03 10.28
C GLY A 206 16.15 38.04 9.35
N ALA A 207 16.07 38.76 8.23
CA ALA A 207 17.24 39.25 7.51
C ALA A 207 16.83 40.41 6.60
N ASN A 208 17.14 41.62 7.07
CA ASN A 208 17.17 42.83 6.28
C ASN A 208 18.23 42.69 5.18
N GLY A 209 17.93 43.06 3.94
CA GLY A 209 18.93 43.10 2.87
C GLY A 209 18.37 42.81 1.47
N ASP A 210 18.24 43.89 0.70
CA ASP A 210 17.99 43.94 -0.74
C ASP A 210 18.69 42.84 -1.55
N ALA A 211 17.98 42.23 -2.51
CA ALA A 211 18.48 42.00 -3.86
C ALA A 211 17.42 41.35 -4.77
N ASN A 212 17.04 42.14 -5.76
CA ASN A 212 16.46 41.82 -7.06
C ASN A 212 17.02 40.54 -7.72
N GLY A 213 16.17 39.79 -8.44
CA GLY A 213 16.61 38.73 -9.35
C GLY A 213 15.58 37.64 -9.60
N GLY A 214 14.71 37.85 -10.61
CA GLY A 214 13.90 36.78 -11.16
C GLY A 214 14.74 35.78 -11.97
N VAL A 215 14.21 34.56 -12.15
CA VAL A 215 14.19 33.76 -13.40
C VAL A 215 13.74 32.32 -13.08
N ASN A 216 12.53 32.01 -13.55
CA ASN A 216 12.09 30.87 -14.37
C ASN A 216 12.74 29.47 -14.23
N GLY A 217 11.89 28.43 -14.29
CA GLY A 217 12.24 27.15 -14.91
C GLY A 217 12.11 25.91 -14.03
N GLY A 218 10.92 25.31 -14.00
CA GLY A 218 10.70 23.99 -13.42
C GLY A 218 11.28 22.88 -14.29
N VAL A 219 12.01 21.94 -13.66
CA VAL A 219 12.36 20.65 -14.25
C VAL A 219 12.13 19.56 -13.20
N GLY A 220 11.24 18.63 -13.53
CA GLY A 220 11.01 17.42 -12.74
C GLY A 220 12.20 16.48 -12.87
N ALA A 221 13.01 16.39 -11.81
CA ALA A 221 14.14 15.48 -11.74
C ALA A 221 13.64 14.04 -11.50
N LYS A 222 13.88 13.18 -12.49
CA LYS A 222 13.74 11.73 -12.40
C LYS A 222 15.16 11.15 -12.37
N GLU A 223 15.71 10.96 -11.18
CA GLU A 223 17.01 10.29 -11.00
C GLU A 223 16.79 8.82 -10.70
N ILE A 224 17.39 7.98 -11.53
CA ILE A 224 17.53 6.53 -11.36
C ILE A 224 18.94 6.35 -10.79
N LEU A 225 19.05 5.86 -9.55
CA LEU A 225 20.33 5.52 -8.93
C LEU A 225 20.85 4.20 -9.52
N SER A 226 22.06 4.24 -10.08
CA SER A 226 22.92 3.08 -10.33
C SER A 226 23.66 2.68 -9.07
#